data_AF-A0A7W7U7J1-F1
#
_entry.id   AF-A0A7W7U7J1-F1
#
_cell.length_a   1.000
_cell.length_b   1.000
_cell.length_c   1.000
_cell.angle_alpha   90.00
_cell.angle_beta   90.00
_cell.angle_gamma   90.00
#
_symmetry.space_group_name_H-M   'P 1'
#
loop_
_entity.id
_entity.type
_entity.pdbx_description
1 polymer ?
#
loop_
_entity_poly.entity_id
_entity_poly.type
_entity_poly.pdbx_seq_one_letter_code
_entity_poly.pdbx_strand_id
1 'polypeptide(L)'
;MTDFVREGRLFRVGGFNPSHRQLFLISEATLVDQTTTRVEVCFGHVELMFLKPLYPNGLRIRRATAAEFGVLSERHGIPAADAEYTWILDPEGESFVVSAHPSWREAEYALMGAQKSLYESPWPPEFPAESGSVN
;
A
#
# COMPACT_ATOMS: atom_id res chain seq x y z
N MET A 1 -14.42 0.96 8.77
CA MET A 1 -13.35 1.21 7.79
C MET A 1 -12.06 1.30 8.56
N THR A 2 -11.06 0.54 8.14
CA THR A 2 -9.76 0.51 8.82
C THR A 2 -8.74 1.15 7.90
N ASP A 3 -8.48 2.43 8.10
CA ASP A 3 -7.39 3.13 7.42
C ASP A 3 -6.05 2.47 7.78
N PHE A 4 -5.13 2.40 6.83
CA PHE A 4 -3.75 2.09 7.12
C PHE A 4 -2.95 3.38 7.21
N VAL A 5 -2.31 3.60 8.35
CA VAL A 5 -1.49 4.79 8.61
C VAL A 5 -0.13 4.35 9.14
N ARG A 6 0.92 4.74 8.42
CA ARG A 6 2.32 4.58 8.84
C ARG A 6 3.07 5.85 8.47
N GLU A 7 3.22 6.73 9.43
CA GLU A 7 3.91 8.02 9.29
C GLU A 7 5.38 7.92 9.71
N GLY A 8 6.19 8.90 9.32
CA GLY A 8 7.58 9.01 9.76
C GLY A 8 8.54 8.00 9.14
N ARG A 9 8.14 7.34 8.05
CA ARG A 9 8.98 6.38 7.32
C ARG A 9 8.80 6.48 5.82
N LEU A 10 9.89 6.30 5.07
CA LEU A 10 9.84 6.30 3.61
C LEU A 10 9.09 5.07 3.07
N PHE A 11 8.10 5.29 2.21
CA PHE A 11 7.56 4.26 1.32
C PHE A 11 7.98 4.51 -0.12
N ARG A 12 8.20 3.42 -0.87
CA ARG A 12 8.47 3.45 -2.31
C ARG A 12 7.68 2.36 -3.02
N VAL A 13 7.57 2.49 -4.34
CA VAL A 13 7.10 1.39 -5.18
C VAL A 13 8.13 0.25 -5.11
N GLY A 14 7.68 -0.90 -4.62
CA GLY A 14 8.46 -2.13 -4.53
C GLY A 14 8.44 -2.94 -5.81
N GLY A 15 7.32 -2.91 -6.52
CA GLY A 15 7.14 -3.56 -7.80
C GLY A 15 5.70 -3.52 -8.26
N PHE A 16 5.50 -3.68 -9.56
CA PHE A 16 4.20 -3.93 -10.18
C PHE A 16 4.31 -5.17 -11.05
N ASN A 17 3.43 -6.15 -10.83
CA ASN A 17 3.32 -7.35 -11.65
C ASN A 17 2.09 -7.22 -12.57
N PRO A 18 2.27 -6.92 -13.87
CA PRO A 18 1.15 -6.69 -14.78
C PRO A 18 0.29 -7.93 -14.99
N SER A 19 0.91 -9.12 -15.09
CA SER A 19 0.21 -10.38 -15.35
C SER A 19 -0.77 -10.76 -14.24
N HIS A 20 -0.45 -10.38 -13.00
CA HIS A 20 -1.30 -10.62 -11.83
C HIS A 20 -2.01 -9.35 -11.33
N ARG A 21 -1.76 -8.20 -11.98
CA ARG A 21 -2.29 -6.89 -11.62
C ARG A 21 -2.06 -6.55 -10.15
N GLN A 22 -0.83 -6.74 -9.69
CA GLN A 22 -0.45 -6.54 -8.29
C GLN A 22 0.54 -5.40 -8.15
N LEU A 23 0.27 -4.48 -7.23
CA LEU A 23 1.16 -3.40 -6.85
C LEU A 23 1.66 -3.63 -5.41
N PHE A 24 2.95 -3.45 -5.21
CA PHE A 24 3.58 -3.50 -3.90
C PHE A 24 4.18 -2.14 -3.53
N LEU A 25 3.84 -1.64 -2.35
CA LEU A 25 4.52 -0.52 -1.70
C LEU A 25 5.33 -1.05 -0.52
N ILE A 26 6.56 -0.58 -0.37
CA ILE A 26 7.50 -1.12 0.62
C ILE A 26 8.10 0.04 1.41
N SER A 27 8.15 -0.15 2.73
CA SER A 27 9.03 0.61 3.61
C SER A 27 10.04 -0.34 4.24
N GLU A 28 11.32 -0.04 4.06
CA GLU A 28 12.42 -0.84 4.61
C GLU A 28 12.68 -0.46 6.08
N ALA A 29 13.37 -1.34 6.80
CA ALA A 29 13.91 -1.03 8.13
C ALA A 29 15.19 -0.19 8.00
N THR A 30 15.05 1.11 7.77
CA THR A 30 16.22 2.01 7.68
C THR A 30 16.47 2.72 9.02
N LEU A 31 17.75 2.94 9.33
CA LEU A 31 18.15 3.76 10.49
C LEU A 31 17.68 5.22 10.35
N VAL A 32 17.51 5.71 9.12
CA VAL A 32 17.03 7.08 8.84
C VAL A 32 15.57 7.23 9.27
N ASP A 33 14.75 6.21 9.03
CA ASP A 33 13.34 6.17 9.41
C ASP A 33 13.11 5.72 10.87
N GLN A 34 14.20 5.48 11.63
CA GLN A 34 14.18 5.03 13.02
C GLN A 34 13.28 3.80 13.26
N THR A 35 13.23 2.88 12.30
CA THR A 35 12.38 1.68 12.35
C THR A 35 13.21 0.41 12.15
N THR A 36 12.85 -0.65 12.87
CA THR A 36 13.45 -1.99 12.77
C THR A 36 12.61 -2.94 11.92
N THR A 37 11.38 -2.54 11.59
CA THR A 37 10.43 -3.36 10.86
C THR A 37 10.46 -3.04 9.37
N ARG A 38 10.21 -4.06 8.55
CA ARG A 38 9.85 -3.90 7.15
C ARG A 38 8.34 -3.96 7.02
N VAL A 39 7.78 -3.07 6.20
CA VAL A 39 6.34 -3.02 5.91
C VAL A 39 6.13 -3.16 4.42
N GLU A 40 5.19 -4.03 4.04
CA GLU A 40 4.75 -4.21 2.67
C GLU A 40 3.25 -4.07 2.59
N VAL A 41 2.80 -3.29 1.62
CA VAL A 41 1.39 -3.17 1.26
C VAL A 41 1.20 -3.76 -0.13
N CYS A 42 0.24 -4.67 -0.26
CA CYS A 42 -0.14 -5.29 -1.51
C CYS A 42 -1.55 -4.84 -1.93
N PHE A 43 -1.64 -4.34 -3.16
CA PHE A 43 -2.90 -4.06 -3.85
C PHE A 43 -3.05 -5.11 -4.96
N GLY A 44 -4.14 -5.89 -4.92
CA GLY A 44 -4.47 -6.86 -5.97
C GLY A 44 -5.57 -6.33 -6.89
N HIS A 45 -5.67 -6.88 -8.10
CA HIS A 45 -6.65 -6.43 -9.11
C HIS A 45 -6.56 -4.93 -9.41
N VAL A 46 -5.33 -4.43 -9.59
CA VAL A 46 -5.12 -3.02 -9.93
C VAL A 46 -5.66 -2.72 -11.33
N GLU A 47 -6.62 -1.80 -11.39
CA GLU A 47 -7.23 -1.29 -12.62
C GLU A 47 -6.56 0.01 -13.10
N LEU A 48 -6.33 0.92 -12.16
CA LEU A 48 -5.74 2.22 -12.42
C LEU A 48 -4.90 2.65 -11.23
N MET A 49 -3.77 3.30 -11.47
CA MET A 49 -2.94 3.85 -10.41
C MET A 49 -2.28 5.15 -10.85
N PHE A 50 -2.21 6.09 -9.93
CA PHE A 50 -1.45 7.33 -10.05
C PHE A 50 -0.60 7.42 -8.79
N LEU A 51 0.72 7.34 -8.94
CA LEU A 51 1.64 7.16 -7.83
C LEU A 51 2.74 8.22 -7.87
N LYS A 52 3.08 8.76 -6.69
CA LYS A 52 4.37 9.40 -6.49
C LYS A 52 5.48 8.32 -6.51
N PRO A 53 6.70 8.63 -7.00
CA PRO A 53 7.82 7.69 -6.96
C PRO A 53 8.19 7.28 -5.53
N LEU A 54 8.02 8.21 -4.59
CA LEU A 54 8.38 8.08 -3.17
C LEU A 54 7.33 8.79 -2.31
N TYR A 55 7.10 8.25 -1.10
CA TYR A 55 6.28 8.84 -0.06
C TYR A 55 7.16 9.05 1.19
N PRO A 56 7.88 10.19 1.29
CA PRO A 56 8.92 10.38 2.30
C PRO A 56 8.37 10.51 3.73
N ASN A 57 7.12 10.95 3.88
CA ASN A 57 6.51 11.20 5.19
C ASN A 57 5.64 10.03 5.68
N GLY A 58 5.66 8.90 4.99
CA GLY A 58 4.78 7.78 5.27
C GLY A 58 3.67 7.60 4.26
N LEU A 59 2.84 6.61 4.54
CA LEU A 59 1.72 6.22 3.70
C LEU A 59 0.42 6.29 4.52
N ARG A 60 -0.61 6.88 3.93
CA ARG A 60 -1.96 6.86 4.46
C ARG A 60 -2.88 6.28 3.41
N ILE A 61 -3.27 5.02 3.61
CA ILE A 61 -4.22 4.35 2.72
C ILE A 61 -5.60 4.40 3.35
N ARG A 62 -6.52 5.01 2.63
CA ARG A 62 -7.93 5.07 3.00
C ARG A 62 -8.78 5.05 1.75
N ARG A 63 -10.06 4.71 1.91
CA ARG A 63 -11.01 4.85 0.81
C ARG A 63 -11.17 6.33 0.45
N ALA A 64 -11.32 6.60 -0.85
CA ALA A 64 -11.70 7.91 -1.33
C ALA A 64 -13.07 8.30 -0.75
N THR A 65 -13.21 9.57 -0.35
CA THR A 65 -14.51 10.15 -0.04
C THR A 65 -15.32 10.32 -1.33
N ALA A 66 -16.63 10.50 -1.23
CA ALA A 66 -17.47 10.72 -2.41
C ALA A 66 -17.03 11.95 -3.24
N ALA A 67 -16.56 13.01 -2.58
CA ALA A 67 -16.07 14.21 -3.24
C ALA A 67 -14.76 13.96 -3.99
N GLU A 68 -13.79 13.29 -3.35
CA GLU A 68 -12.53 12.92 -4.00
C GLU A 68 -12.76 11.96 -5.16
N PHE A 69 -13.59 10.94 -4.97
CA PHE A 69 -13.95 10.01 -6.02
C PHE A 69 -14.61 10.73 -7.21
N GLY A 70 -15.50 11.69 -6.97
CA GLY A 70 -16.12 12.47 -8.05
C GLY A 70 -15.09 13.17 -8.94
N VAL A 71 -14.09 13.80 -8.34
CA VAL A 71 -12.99 14.46 -9.07
C VAL A 71 -12.15 13.44 -9.85
N LEU A 72 -11.80 12.30 -9.23
CA LEU A 72 -11.02 11.25 -9.88
C LEU A 72 -11.78 10.57 -11.01
N SER A 73 -13.07 10.30 -10.82
CA SER A 73 -13.96 9.69 -11.80
C SER A 73 -14.12 10.59 -13.03
N GLU A 74 -14.38 11.88 -12.84
CA GLU A 74 -14.48 12.84 -13.95
C GLU A 74 -13.15 12.96 -14.71
N ARG A 75 -12.03 13.05 -13.99
CA ARG A 75 -10.71 13.27 -14.59
C ARG A 75 -10.17 12.05 -15.31
N HIS A 76 -10.40 10.86 -14.77
CA HIS A 76 -9.74 9.63 -15.22
C HIS A 76 -10.70 8.57 -15.78
N GLY A 77 -12.00 8.87 -15.82
CA GLY A 77 -13.02 7.95 -16.35
C GLY A 77 -13.27 6.73 -15.48
N ILE A 78 -13.07 6.84 -14.15
CA ILE A 78 -13.28 5.72 -13.22
C ILE A 78 -14.79 5.42 -13.10
N PRO A 79 -15.25 4.18 -13.39
CA PRO A 79 -16.66 3.81 -13.26
C PRO A 79 -17.20 4.01 -11.85
N ALA A 80 -18.46 4.41 -11.72
CA ALA A 80 -19.09 4.60 -10.41
C ALA A 80 -19.09 3.34 -9.52
N ALA A 81 -19.08 2.15 -10.12
CA ALA A 81 -18.99 0.87 -9.40
C ALA A 81 -17.64 0.70 -8.65
N ASP A 82 -16.60 1.42 -9.06
CA ASP A 82 -15.27 1.33 -8.48
C ASP A 82 -15.05 2.35 -7.35
N ALA A 83 -16.09 3.11 -6.97
CA ALA A 83 -16.01 4.07 -5.87
C ALA A 83 -15.58 3.43 -4.54
N GLU A 84 -16.06 2.22 -4.28
CA GLU A 84 -15.73 1.45 -3.06
C GLU A 84 -14.30 0.90 -3.08
N TYR A 85 -13.69 0.85 -4.27
CA TYR A 85 -12.40 0.24 -4.58
C TYR A 85 -11.34 1.28 -4.94
N THR A 86 -11.62 2.56 -4.72
CA THR A 86 -10.70 3.67 -4.97
C THR A 86 -10.02 4.09 -3.68
N TRP A 87 -8.71 3.91 -3.61
CA TRP A 87 -7.88 4.15 -2.43
C TRP A 87 -6.99 5.37 -2.64
N ILE A 88 -6.99 6.28 -1.68
CA ILE A 88 -6.08 7.43 -1.61
C ILE A 88 -4.87 7.02 -0.78
N LEU A 89 -3.65 7.37 -1.23
CA LEU A 89 -2.38 6.92 -0.64
C LEU A 89 -1.64 8.02 0.13
N ASP A 90 -1.97 9.28 -0.12
CA ASP A 90 -1.35 10.44 0.50
C ASP A 90 -2.41 11.42 1.01
N PRO A 91 -2.09 12.25 2.02
CA PRO A 91 -3.06 13.17 2.61
C PRO A 91 -3.54 14.27 1.65
N GLU A 92 -2.79 14.58 0.60
CA GLU A 92 -3.14 15.61 -0.39
C GLU A 92 -4.10 15.08 -1.46
N GLY A 93 -4.28 13.76 -1.55
CA GLY A 93 -5.20 13.13 -2.49
C GLY A 93 -4.66 13.04 -3.93
N GLU A 94 -3.36 13.24 -4.12
CA GLU A 94 -2.75 13.25 -5.46
C GLU A 94 -2.45 11.84 -5.99
N SER A 95 -2.15 10.91 -5.08
CA SER A 95 -1.86 9.52 -5.41
C SER A 95 -3.06 8.64 -5.05
N PHE A 96 -3.46 7.80 -6.00
CA PHE A 96 -4.58 6.87 -5.82
C PHE A 96 -4.35 5.54 -6.54
N VAL A 97 -5.08 4.52 -6.09
CA VAL A 97 -5.12 3.20 -6.72
C VAL A 97 -6.57 2.74 -6.76
N VAL A 98 -7.04 2.28 -7.92
CA VAL A 98 -8.28 1.52 -8.07
C VAL A 98 -7.94 0.04 -8.03
N SER A 99 -8.37 -0.66 -6.98
CA SER A 99 -8.01 -2.05 -6.74
C SER A 99 -8.95 -2.74 -5.77
N ALA A 100 -8.81 -4.07 -5.64
CA ALA A 100 -9.37 -4.78 -4.50
C ALA A 100 -8.82 -4.23 -3.16
N HIS A 101 -9.40 -4.69 -2.05
CA HIS A 101 -9.05 -4.30 -0.69
C HIS A 101 -7.53 -4.50 -0.44
N PRO A 102 -6.78 -3.44 -0.14
CA PRO A 102 -5.35 -3.52 0.14
C PRO A 102 -5.09 -4.39 1.37
N SER A 103 -4.02 -5.18 1.32
CA SER A 103 -3.52 -5.89 2.49
C SER A 103 -2.13 -5.38 2.85
N TRP A 104 -1.74 -5.54 4.10
CA TRP A 104 -0.41 -5.18 4.56
C TRP A 104 0.18 -6.26 5.46
N ARG A 105 1.51 -6.34 5.46
CA ARG A 105 2.33 -7.19 6.32
C ARG A 105 3.47 -6.36 6.91
N GLU A 106 3.79 -6.59 8.17
CA GLU A 106 4.88 -5.94 8.88
C GLU A 106 5.67 -6.99 9.68
N ALA A 107 6.99 -6.95 9.64
CA ALA A 107 7.83 -7.88 10.41
C ALA A 107 9.18 -7.26 10.77
N GLU A 108 9.82 -7.78 11.82
CA GLU A 108 11.18 -7.39 12.21
C GLU A 108 12.20 -7.80 11.15
N TYR A 109 12.83 -6.81 10.52
CA TYR A 109 13.69 -7.04 9.35
C TYR A 109 14.89 -7.94 9.67
N ALA A 110 15.48 -7.76 10.86
CA ALA A 110 16.62 -8.56 11.31
C ALA A 110 16.28 -10.06 11.45
N LEU A 111 15.00 -10.41 11.62
CA LEU A 111 14.54 -11.79 11.80
C LEU A 111 14.09 -12.45 10.49
N MET A 112 13.97 -11.68 9.40
CA MET A 112 13.55 -12.18 8.08
C MET A 112 14.63 -13.04 7.38
N GLY A 113 15.87 -13.03 7.88
CA GLY A 113 16.97 -13.81 7.31
C GLY A 113 17.23 -13.45 5.84
N ALA A 114 17.14 -14.42 4.95
CA ALA A 114 17.35 -14.22 3.50
C ALA A 114 16.08 -13.78 2.75
N GLN A 115 14.93 -13.70 3.42
CA GLN A 115 13.66 -13.35 2.79
C GLN A 115 13.65 -11.88 2.36
N LYS A 116 13.33 -11.65 1.07
CA LYS A 116 13.30 -10.32 0.47
C LYS A 116 11.91 -9.71 0.38
N SER A 117 10.86 -10.51 0.59
CA SER A 117 9.46 -10.09 0.48
C SER A 117 8.60 -10.81 1.50
N LEU A 118 7.70 -10.10 2.17
CA LEU A 118 6.72 -10.68 3.09
C LEU A 118 5.58 -11.39 2.36
N TYR A 119 5.39 -11.14 1.06
CA TYR A 119 4.35 -11.78 0.24
C TYR A 119 4.84 -12.96 -0.63
N GLU A 120 6.15 -13.18 -0.74
CA GLU A 120 6.71 -14.30 -1.52
C GLU A 120 6.86 -15.60 -0.69
N SER A 121 6.82 -15.51 0.63
CA SER A 121 6.90 -16.66 1.53
C SER A 121 5.52 -17.06 2.08
N PRO A 122 5.37 -18.33 2.54
CA PRO A 122 4.20 -18.76 3.28
C PRO A 122 3.88 -17.84 4.47
N TRP A 123 2.59 -17.74 4.80
CA TRP A 123 2.10 -16.96 5.93
C TRP A 123 1.25 -17.84 6.86
N PRO A 124 1.40 -17.75 8.20
CA PRO A 124 2.30 -16.85 8.93
C PRO A 124 3.78 -17.31 8.89
N PRO A 125 4.74 -16.39 9.07
CA PRO A 125 6.15 -16.71 9.21
C PRO A 125 6.48 -17.26 10.62
N GLU A 126 7.70 -17.79 10.79
CA GLU A 126 8.19 -18.26 12.10
C GLU A 126 8.71 -17.14 13.02
N PHE A 127 8.83 -15.91 12.50
CA PHE A 127 9.25 -14.73 13.25
C PHE A 127 8.06 -13.81 13.58
N PRO A 128 8.17 -12.93 14.60
CA PRO A 128 7.15 -11.95 14.91
C PRO A 128 6.76 -11.12 13.69
N ALA A 129 5.49 -11.17 13.33
CA ALA A 129 4.94 -10.44 12.20
C ALA A 129 3.46 -10.11 12.42
N GLU A 130 3.04 -8.99 11.85
CA GLU A 130 1.66 -8.51 11.85
C GLU A 130 1.13 -8.44 10.42
N SER A 131 -0.19 -8.52 10.29
CA SER A 131 -0.86 -8.31 9.01
C SER A 131 -2.26 -7.77 9.20
N GLY A 132 -2.78 -7.11 8.16
CA GLY A 132 -4.16 -6.68 8.11
C GLY A 132 -4.62 -6.33 6.71
N SER A 133 -5.87 -5.86 6.63
CA SER A 133 -6.48 -5.35 5.40
C SER A 133 -7.09 -3.97 5.65
N VAL A 134 -7.10 -3.15 4.60
CA VAL A 134 -7.77 -1.86 4.56
C VAL A 134 -9.19 -2.09 4.02
N ASN A 135 -10.20 -1.64 4.77
CA ASN A 135 -11.63 -1.78 4.46
C ASN A 135 -12.34 -0.44 4.55
#